data_AF-K2B4U4-F1
#
_entry.id   AF-K2B4U4-F1
#
_cell.length_a   1.000
_cell.length_b   1.000
_cell.length_c   1.000
_cell.angle_alpha   90.00
_cell.angle_beta   90.00
_cell.angle_gamma   90.00
#
_symmetry.space_group_name_H-M   'P 1'
#
loop_
_entity.id
_entity.type
_entity.pdbx_description
1 polymer ?
#
loop_
_entity_poly.entity_id
_entity_poly.type
_entity_poly.pdbx_seq_one_letter_code
_entity_poly.pdbx_strand_id
1 'polypeptide(L)' 'MTLHPNKIIIKKLRQGIDFLGYVILPHYIVLRTKTKIRMLKRVNKKNSVSYLGLLRHGKEYKLKRKILYIFKRSHKNVK' A
#
# COMPACT_ATOMS: atom_id res chain seq x y z
N MET A 1 -31.14 -14.55 -5.31
CA MET A 1 -30.24 -13.38 -5.41
C MET A 1 -29.43 -13.50 -6.68
N THR A 2 -29.59 -12.60 -7.63
CA THR A 2 -28.80 -12.56 -8.88
C THR A 2 -27.90 -11.33 -8.87
N LEU A 3 -26.65 -11.48 -9.31
CA LEU A 3 -25.75 -10.34 -9.43
C LEU A 3 -26.30 -9.41 -10.50
N HIS A 4 -26.34 -8.11 -10.22
CA HIS A 4 -26.79 -7.13 -11.22
C HIS A 4 -25.84 -7.15 -12.43
N PRO A 5 -26.34 -7.23 -13.68
CA PRO A 5 -25.50 -7.39 -14.88
C PRO A 5 -24.45 -6.28 -15.01
N ASN A 6 -24.79 -5.04 -14.68
CA ASN A 6 -23.85 -3.90 -14.74
C ASN A 6 -22.78 -3.90 -13.64
N LYS A 7 -22.81 -4.86 -12.70
CA LYS A 7 -21.79 -5.02 -11.64
C LYS A 7 -20.83 -6.17 -11.93
N ILE A 8 -20.89 -6.76 -13.13
CA ILE A 8 -19.97 -7.81 -13.59
C ILE A 8 -18.95 -7.18 -14.54
N ILE A 9 -17.67 -7.41 -14.28
CA ILE A 9 -16.58 -6.92 -15.13
C ILE A 9 -15.65 -8.09 -15.43
N ILE A 10 -15.47 -8.40 -16.72
CA ILE A 10 -14.51 -9.39 -17.18
C ILE A 10 -13.21 -8.65 -17.52
N LYS A 11 -12.12 -9.02 -16.85
CA LYS A 11 -10.80 -8.40 -17.03
C LYS A 11 -9.75 -9.48 -17.24
N LYS A 12 -8.66 -9.12 -17.90
CA LYS A 12 -7.52 -10.03 -18.08
C LYS A 12 -6.84 -10.21 -16.72
N LEU A 13 -6.48 -11.44 -16.37
CA LEU A 13 -5.85 -11.78 -15.09
C LEU A 13 -4.63 -10.89 -14.76
N ARG A 14 -3.83 -10.56 -15.78
CA ARG A 14 -2.65 -9.68 -15.67
C ARG A 14 -2.96 -8.23 -15.25
N GLN A 15 -4.21 -7.79 -15.37
CA GLN A 15 -4.63 -6.46 -14.92
C GLN A 15 -4.83 -6.40 -13.40
N GLY A 16 -4.99 -7.56 -12.76
CA GLY A 16 -5.21 -7.68 -11.33
C GLY A 16 -6.60 -7.22 -10.88
N ILE A 17 -6.87 -7.42 -9.59
CA ILE A 17 -8.13 -7.08 -8.93
C ILE A 17 -7.86 -5.95 -7.93
N ASP A 18 -8.68 -4.91 -7.98
CA ASP A 18 -8.63 -3.84 -7.00
C ASP A 18 -9.33 -4.25 -5.70
N PHE A 19 -8.61 -4.24 -4.58
CA PHE A 19 -9.15 -4.61 -3.28
C PHE A 19 -8.49 -3.81 -2.15
N LEU A 20 -9.30 -3.09 -1.35
CA LEU A 20 -8.86 -2.33 -0.16
C LEU A 20 -7.64 -1.40 -0.39
N GLY A 21 -7.52 -0.83 -1.60
CA GLY A 21 -6.41 0.05 -1.96
C GLY A 21 -5.15 -0.67 -2.47
N TYR A 22 -5.20 -1.99 -2.61
CA TYR A 22 -4.23 -2.81 -3.30
C TYR A 22 -4.71 -3.20 -4.70
N VAL A 23 -3.75 -3.60 -5.52
CA VAL A 23 -3.95 -4.37 -6.74
C VAL A 23 -3.40 -5.77 -6.48
N ILE A 24 -4.28 -6.76 -6.48
CA ILE A 24 -3.95 -8.17 -6.31
C ILE A 24 -3.65 -8.75 -7.70
N LEU A 25 -2.44 -9.26 -7.87
CA LEU A 25 -1.99 -9.96 -9.08
C LEU A 25 -1.68 -11.43 -8.71
N PRO A 26 -1.61 -12.34 -9.69
CA PRO A 26 -1.49 -13.78 -9.42
C PRO A 26 -0.34 -14.18 -8.49
N HIS A 27 0.78 -13.46 -8.56
CA HIS A 27 2.00 -13.79 -7.79
C HIS A 27 2.42 -12.70 -6.80
N TYR A 28 1.72 -11.55 -6.76
CA TYR A 28 2.12 -10.45 -5.89
C TYR A 28 0.98 -9.45 -5.66
N ILE A 29 1.02 -8.78 -4.51
CA ILE A 29 0.08 -7.72 -4.15
C ILE A 29 0.84 -6.40 -4.14
N VAL A 30 0.29 -5.36 -4.78
CA VAL A 30 0.92 -4.03 -4.89
C VAL A 30 -0.02 -2.99 -4.30
N LEU A 31 0.54 -2.01 -3.58
CA LEU A 31 -0.25 -0.88 -3.08
C LEU A 31 -0.49 0.11 -4.24
N ARG A 32 -1.72 0.64 -4.38
CA ARG A 32 -2.03 1.63 -5.42
C ARG A 32 -1.12 2.86 -5.32
N THR A 33 -0.71 3.38 -6.48
CA THR A 33 0.20 4.53 -6.59
C THR A 33 -0.25 5.75 -5.79
N LYS A 34 -1.54 6.12 -5.87
CA LYS A 34 -2.10 7.24 -5.09
C LYS A 34 -1.93 7.03 -3.58
N THR A 35 -2.13 5.82 -3.09
CA THR A 35 -1.96 5.48 -1.67
C THR A 35 -0.49 5.59 -1.26
N LYS A 36 0.45 5.12 -2.09
CA LYS A 36 1.90 5.26 -1.85
C LYS A 36 2.32 6.72 -1.74
N ILE A 37 1.88 7.56 -2.67
CA ILE A 37 2.19 9.00 -2.68
C ILE A 37 1.65 9.66 -1.41
N ARG A 38 0.38 9.41 -1.06
CA ARG A 38 -0.24 9.97 0.13
C ARG A 38 0.43 9.52 1.42
N MET A 39 0.82 8.24 1.49
CA MET A 39 1.55 7.67 2.63
C MET A 39 2.89 8.39 2.84
N LEU A 40 3.67 8.60 1.76
CA LEU A 40 4.94 9.34 1.84
C LEU A 40 4.76 10.81 2.23
N LYS A 41 3.69 11.47 1.79
CA LYS A 41 3.40 12.87 2.16
C LYS A 41 2.97 13.04 3.62
N ARG A 42 2.39 12.01 4.24
CA ARG A 42 1.79 12.09 5.58
C ARG A 42 2.55 11.32 6.66
N VAL A 43 3.62 10.60 6.30
CA VAL A 43 4.37 9.79 7.25
C VAL A 43 4.97 10.66 8.35
N ASN A 44 4.77 10.23 9.59
CA ASN A 44 5.28 10.87 10.80
C ASN A 44 5.52 9.81 11.89
N LYS A 45 6.02 10.22 13.06
CA LYS A 45 6.33 9.31 14.17
C LYS A 45 5.12 8.53 14.69
N LYS A 46 3.91 9.10 14.62
CA LYS A 46 2.69 8.48 15.16
C LYS A 46 2.12 7.41 14.24
N ASN A 47 2.22 7.59 12.92
CA ASN A 47 1.60 6.69 11.92
C ASN A 47 2.57 5.75 11.20
N SER A 48 3.88 5.89 11.41
CA SER A 48 4.92 5.05 10.78
C SER A 48 4.70 3.56 11.02
N VAL A 49 4.35 3.17 12.24
CA VAL A 49 4.11 1.77 12.62
C VAL A 49 2.93 1.18 11.85
N SER A 50 1.81 1.91 11.79
CA SER A 50 0.62 1.48 11.03
C SER A 50 0.92 1.32 9.54
N TYR A 51 1.70 2.24 8.97
CA TYR A 51 2.11 2.15 7.56
C TYR A 51 3.05 0.96 7.31
N LEU A 52 3.99 0.68 8.21
CA LEU A 52 4.85 -0.51 8.11
C LEU A 52 4.04 -1.81 8.18
N GLY A 53 3.00 -1.87 9.01
CA GLY A 53 2.07 -3.01 9.06
C GLY A 53 1.34 -3.22 7.73
N LEU A 54 0.84 -2.14 7.12
CA LEU A 54 0.17 -2.18 5.82
C LEU A 54 1.12 -2.70 4.72
N LEU A 55 2.35 -2.20 4.68
CA LEU A 55 3.35 -2.61 3.70
C LEU A 55 3.85 -4.05 3.86
N ARG A 56 3.53 -4.73 4.98
CA ARG A 56 3.85 -6.15 5.18
C ARG A 56 3.07 -7.07 4.23
N HIS A 57 1.89 -6.65 3.81
CA HIS A 57 0.98 -7.46 2.99
C HIS A 57 1.20 -7.32 1.49
N GLY A 58 2.16 -6.50 1.05
CA GLY A 58 2.45 -6.26 -0.36
C GLY A 58 3.95 -6.25 -0.68
N LYS A 59 4.27 -6.33 -1.97
CA LYS A 59 5.64 -6.29 -2.49
C LYS A 59 6.18 -4.85 -2.54
N GLU A 60 6.33 -4.22 -1.38
CA GLU A 60 6.63 -2.78 -1.25
C GLU A 60 7.96 -2.50 -0.51
N TYR A 61 9.00 -3.30 -0.78
CA TYR A 61 10.30 -3.20 -0.10
C TYR A 61 10.95 -1.81 -0.15
N LYS A 62 10.94 -1.18 -1.35
CA LYS A 62 11.52 0.17 -1.54
C LYS A 62 10.80 1.22 -0.70
N LEU A 63 9.48 1.15 -0.63
CA LEU A 63 8.65 2.08 0.15
C LEU A 63 8.84 1.85 1.66
N LYS A 64 8.87 0.59 2.10
CA LYS A 64 9.15 0.22 3.49
C LYS A 64 10.49 0.80 3.96
N ARG A 65 11.55 0.70 3.14
CA ARG A 65 12.86 1.29 3.46
C ARG A 65 12.81 2.81 3.61
N LYS A 66 12.10 3.51 2.72
CA LYS A 66 11.93 4.98 2.82
C LYS A 66 11.24 5.39 4.11
N ILE A 67 10.15 4.71 4.48
CA ILE A 67 9.44 4.98 5.74
C ILE A 67 10.33 4.71 6.95
N LEU A 68 11.06 3.60 6.95
CA LEU A 68 11.97 3.25 8.05
C LEU A 68 13.10 4.29 8.19
N TYR A 69 13.63 4.80 7.09
CA TYR A 69 14.62 5.87 7.09
C TYR A 69 14.06 7.16 7.71
N ILE A 70 12.87 7.60 7.27
CA ILE A 70 12.20 8.79 7.81
C ILE A 70 11.94 8.62 9.31
N PHE A 71 11.45 7.45 9.73
CA PHE A 71 11.21 7.14 11.12
C PHE A 71 12.50 7.23 11.98
N LYS A 72 13.60 6.62 11.53
CA LYS A 72 14.89 6.68 12.23
C LYS A 72 15.45 8.11 12.32
N ARG A 73 15.30 8.91 11.27
CA ARG A 73 15.77 10.31 11.25
C ARG A 73 15.00 11.17 12.25
N SER A 74 13.68 11.02 12.37
CA SER A 74 12.89 11.72 13.39
C SER A 74 13.26 11.35 14.83
N HIS A 75 13.85 10.19 15.07
CA HIS A 75 14.32 9.79 16.41
C HIS A 75 15.71 10.33 16.77
N LYS A 76 16.55 10.67 15.78
CA LYS A 76 17.89 11.25 16.04
C LYS A 76 17.86 12.72 16.45
N ASN A 77 16.85 13.48 16.02
CA ASN A 77 16.74 14.92 16.31
C ASN A 77 16.17 15.25 17.71
N VAL A 78 15.99 14.24 18.57
CA VAL A 78 15.44 14.40 19.94
C VAL A 78 16.48 13.99 20.99
N LYS A 79 17.73 13.75 20.58
CA LYS A 79 18.88 13.59 21.46
C LYS A 79 19.85 14.74 21.24
#